data_AF-X0Z9N3-F1
#
_entry.id   AF-X0Z9N3-F1
#
_cell.length_a   1.000
_cell.length_b   1.000
_cell.length_c   1.000
_cell.angle_alpha   90.00
_cell.angle_beta   90.00
_cell.angle_gamma   90.00
#
_symmetry.space_group_name_H-M   'P 1'
#
loop_
_entity.id
_entity.type
_entity.pdbx_description
1 polymer ?
#
loop_
_entity_poly.entity_id
_entity_poly.type
_entity_poly.pdbx_seq_one_letter_code
_entity_poly.pdbx_strand_id
1 'polypeptide(L)'
;MNKKQICEKFGGKLTNGSCKINGFNMDIEGGRGQIVFGFRPNTQQFKIMPPKEFLNLVPKDPFRENVERKERLKKIIKQQKSPVDPLWLDVNVDTCEVLRHEGRGRATASKELGLKKVPVVIFNREIEDNEEFPTTRKNKCKRFISQRSK
;
A
#
# COMPACT_ATOMS: atom_id res chain seq x y z
N MET A 1 -7.48 -4.87 -18.03
CA MET A 1 -6.13 -5.50 -17.93
C MET A 1 -6.26 -6.84 -17.23
N ASN A 2 -5.48 -7.85 -17.61
CA ASN A 2 -5.42 -9.13 -16.88
C ASN A 2 -4.43 -9.06 -15.70
N LYS A 3 -4.49 -10.05 -14.79
CA LYS A 3 -3.66 -10.10 -13.57
C LYS A 3 -2.16 -9.99 -13.84
N LYS A 4 -1.66 -10.63 -14.90
CA LYS A 4 -0.25 -10.58 -15.30
C LYS A 4 0.17 -9.16 -15.68
N GLN A 5 -0.61 -8.50 -16.54
CA GLN A 5 -0.36 -7.12 -16.97
C GLN A 5 -0.33 -6.14 -15.80
N ILE A 6 -1.24 -6.30 -14.83
CA ILE A 6 -1.27 -5.44 -13.64
C ILE A 6 -0.05 -5.70 -12.75
N CYS A 7 0.33 -6.96 -12.56
CA CYS A 7 1.53 -7.31 -11.81
C CYS A 7 2.80 -6.70 -12.41
N GLU A 8 2.97 -6.84 -13.73
CA GLU A 8 4.11 -6.28 -14.47
C GLU A 8 4.12 -4.74 -14.42
N LYS A 9 2.95 -4.09 -14.53
CA LYS A 9 2.82 -2.63 -14.41
C LYS A 9 3.37 -2.09 -13.08
N PHE A 10 3.16 -2.82 -11.99
CA PHE A 10 3.69 -2.44 -10.69
C PHE A 10 5.15 -2.90 -10.46
N GLY A 11 5.84 -3.40 -11.50
CA GLY A 11 7.21 -3.89 -11.43
C GLY A 11 7.33 -5.27 -10.78
N GLY A 12 6.22 -6.03 -10.75
CA GLY A 12 6.15 -7.37 -10.19
C GLY A 12 6.42 -8.49 -11.19
N LYS A 13 6.46 -9.72 -10.65
CA LYS A 13 6.47 -10.96 -11.42
C LYS A 13 5.38 -11.88 -10.91
N LEU A 14 4.63 -12.47 -11.84
CA LEU A 14 3.67 -13.51 -11.53
C LEU A 14 4.41 -14.86 -11.44
N THR A 15 4.36 -15.53 -10.29
CA THR A 15 5.00 -16.82 -10.07
C THR A 15 3.98 -17.75 -9.40
N ASN A 16 3.73 -18.92 -10.01
CA ASN A 16 2.74 -19.90 -9.54
C ASN A 16 1.36 -19.28 -9.24
N GLY A 17 0.91 -18.36 -10.09
CA GLY A 17 -0.37 -17.67 -9.94
C GLY A 17 -0.39 -16.54 -8.90
N SER A 18 0.69 -16.29 -8.17
CA SER A 18 0.82 -15.17 -7.22
C SER A 18 1.69 -14.04 -7.76
N CYS A 19 1.24 -12.80 -7.61
CA CYS A 19 1.98 -11.60 -7.97
C CYS A 19 2.90 -11.16 -6.83
N LYS A 20 4.21 -11.21 -7.10
CA LYS A 20 5.24 -10.72 -6.18
C LYS A 20 5.84 -9.42 -6.68
N ILE A 21 5.87 -8.41 -5.82
CA ILE A 21 6.51 -7.12 -6.11
C ILE A 21 7.57 -6.87 -5.05
N ASN A 22 8.85 -6.85 -5.47
CA ASN A 22 10.00 -6.68 -4.57
C ASN A 22 9.96 -7.64 -3.35
N GLY A 23 9.55 -8.89 -3.58
CA GLY A 23 9.46 -9.92 -2.55
C GLY A 23 8.16 -9.94 -1.73
N PHE A 24 7.28 -8.94 -1.89
CA PHE A 24 5.98 -8.90 -1.23
C PHE A 24 4.91 -9.57 -2.08
N ASN A 25 4.12 -10.45 -1.46
CA ASN A 25 2.92 -11.01 -2.08
C ASN A 25 1.83 -9.94 -2.09
N MET A 26 1.34 -9.62 -3.28
CA MET A 26 0.39 -8.53 -3.47
C MET A 26 -1.05 -9.00 -3.63
N ASP A 27 -1.26 -10.28 -3.89
CA ASP A 27 -2.54 -10.86 -4.28
C ASP A 27 -2.97 -12.01 -3.36
N ILE A 28 -2.79 -11.78 -2.06
CA ILE A 28 -3.10 -12.74 -1.00
C ILE A 28 -4.60 -13.03 -1.01
N GLU A 29 -4.96 -14.32 -1.03
CA GLU A 29 -6.34 -14.77 -1.14
C GLU A 29 -7.21 -14.24 0.01
N GLY A 30 -8.34 -13.64 -0.32
CA GLY A 30 -9.21 -12.96 0.65
C GLY A 30 -8.65 -11.66 1.24
N GLY A 31 -7.47 -11.21 0.81
CA GLY A 31 -6.83 -9.96 1.22
C GLY A 31 -7.24 -8.76 0.38
N ARG A 32 -7.01 -7.54 0.89
CA ARG A 32 -7.28 -6.29 0.15
C ARG A 32 -6.40 -6.15 -1.08
N GLY A 33 -5.25 -6.80 -1.08
CA GLY A 33 -4.40 -6.96 -2.25
C GLY A 33 -5.15 -7.46 -3.49
N GLN A 34 -6.18 -8.30 -3.36
CA GLN A 34 -6.99 -8.71 -4.52
C GLN A 34 -7.86 -7.58 -5.09
N ILE A 35 -8.39 -6.70 -4.25
CA ILE A 35 -9.16 -5.52 -4.68
C ILE A 35 -8.28 -4.60 -5.53
N VAL A 36 -7.00 -4.49 -5.21
CA VAL A 36 -6.01 -3.72 -5.98
C VAL A 36 -5.89 -4.24 -7.42
N PHE A 37 -6.01 -5.55 -7.66
CA PHE A 37 -5.98 -6.14 -9.01
C PHE A 37 -7.32 -6.12 -9.73
N GLY A 38 -8.44 -6.00 -8.99
CA GLY A 38 -9.79 -6.03 -9.55
C GLY A 38 -10.43 -4.66 -9.77
N PHE A 39 -9.91 -3.60 -9.15
CA PHE A 39 -10.56 -2.30 -9.14
C PHE A 39 -9.62 -1.18 -9.61
N ARG A 40 -9.92 -0.60 -10.77
CA ARG A 40 -9.25 0.59 -11.30
C ARG A 40 -7.71 0.56 -11.28
N PRO A 41 -7.04 -0.42 -11.92
CA PRO A 41 -5.59 -0.56 -11.88
C PRO A 41 -4.84 0.61 -12.55
N ASN A 42 -5.51 1.45 -13.36
CA ASN A 42 -4.88 2.61 -13.98
C ASN A 42 -4.67 3.80 -13.06
N THR A 43 -5.45 3.85 -11.99
CA THR A 43 -5.46 4.96 -11.05
C THR A 43 -4.57 4.68 -9.83
N GLN A 44 -3.89 3.53 -9.81
CA GLN A 44 -3.13 3.05 -8.66
C GLN A 44 -1.62 3.11 -8.89
N GLN A 45 -0.88 3.28 -7.80
CA GLN A 45 0.57 3.24 -7.75
C GLN A 45 1.04 2.31 -6.63
N PHE A 46 2.17 1.65 -6.85
CA PHE A 46 2.84 0.85 -5.83
C PHE A 46 4.06 1.60 -5.29
N LYS A 47 4.20 1.64 -3.96
CA LYS A 47 5.36 2.20 -3.28
C LYS A 47 5.80 1.29 -2.15
N ILE A 48 7.12 1.22 -1.96
CA ILE A 48 7.71 0.64 -0.76
C ILE A 48 8.21 1.79 0.10
N MET A 49 7.84 1.80 1.37
CA MET A 49 8.28 2.82 2.32
C MET A 49 8.54 2.21 3.70
N PRO A 50 9.30 2.89 4.57
CA PRO A 50 9.40 2.53 5.98
C PRO A 50 8.02 2.60 6.65
N PRO A 51 7.71 1.70 7.60
CA PRO A 51 6.45 1.76 8.34
C PRO A 51 6.21 3.11 9.04
N LYS A 52 7.28 3.74 9.54
CA LYS A 52 7.22 5.08 10.17
C LYS A 52 6.75 6.16 9.19
N GLU A 53 7.21 6.11 7.94
CA GLU A 53 6.79 7.07 6.90
C GLU A 53 5.29 6.96 6.65
N PHE A 54 4.79 5.73 6.47
CA PHE A 54 3.34 5.50 6.34
C PHE A 54 2.55 6.06 7.53
N LEU A 55 3.01 5.78 8.75
CA LEU A 55 2.36 6.24 9.99
C LEU A 55 2.35 7.76 10.16
N ASN A 56 3.26 8.49 9.50
CA ASN A 56 3.31 9.96 9.48
C ASN A 56 2.36 10.56 8.42
N LEU A 57 1.99 9.79 7.40
CA LEU A 57 1.06 10.22 6.35
C LEU A 57 -0.40 10.09 6.78
N VAL A 58 -0.68 9.16 7.70
CA VAL A 58 -2.04 8.83 8.12
C VAL A 58 -2.32 9.35 9.53
N PRO A 59 -3.49 9.95 9.78
CA PRO A 59 -3.84 10.45 11.12
C PRO A 59 -3.75 9.34 12.17
N LYS A 60 -3.47 9.73 13.41
CA LYS A 60 -3.66 8.83 14.55
C LYS A 60 -5.15 8.60 14.71
N ASP A 61 -5.56 7.34 14.60
CA ASP A 61 -6.90 6.95 15.00
C ASP A 61 -7.02 7.15 16.52
N PRO A 62 -7.98 7.97 17.02
CA PRO A 62 -8.16 8.20 18.45
C PRO A 62 -8.72 6.97 19.19
N PHE A 63 -9.24 5.97 18.47
CA PHE A 63 -9.74 4.75 19.10
C PHE A 63 -8.57 3.85 19.53
N ARG A 64 -8.63 3.38 20.78
CA ARG A 64 -7.59 2.55 21.43
C ARG A 64 -7.13 1.45 20.49
N GLU A 65 -5.82 1.41 20.22
CA GLU A 65 -5.19 0.36 19.44
C GLU A 65 -5.53 -1.01 20.05
N ASN A 66 -6.24 -1.86 19.30
CA ASN A 66 -6.62 -3.19 19.77
C ASN A 66 -5.34 -4.05 19.89
N VAL A 67 -4.89 -4.24 21.13
CA VAL A 67 -3.63 -4.92 21.48
C VAL A 67 -3.63 -6.36 20.98
N GLU A 68 -4.73 -7.10 21.15
CA GLU A 68 -4.85 -8.50 20.72
C GLU A 68 -4.71 -8.63 19.20
N ARG A 69 -5.40 -7.75 18.45
CA ARG A 69 -5.29 -7.69 17.00
C ARG A 69 -3.86 -7.40 16.58
N LYS A 70 -3.17 -6.47 17.26
CA LYS A 70 -1.76 -6.14 16.98
C LYS A 70 -0.84 -7.34 17.22
N GLU A 71 -0.98 -8.05 18.33
CA GLU A 71 -0.18 -9.24 18.62
C GLU A 71 -0.43 -10.37 17.62
N ARG A 72 -1.69 -10.57 17.21
CA ARG A 72 -2.02 -11.52 16.13
C ARG A 72 -1.34 -11.13 14.82
N LEU A 73 -1.37 -9.85 14.45
CA LEU A 73 -0.67 -9.36 13.26
C LEU A 73 0.84 -9.60 13.34
N LYS A 74 1.47 -9.35 14.50
CA LYS A 74 2.90 -9.64 14.69
C LYS A 74 3.22 -11.11 14.49
N LYS A 75 2.42 -12.02 15.04
CA LYS A 75 2.59 -13.48 14.87
C LYS A 75 2.55 -13.86 13.39
N ILE A 76 1.56 -13.35 12.65
CA ILE A 76 1.43 -13.65 11.22
C ILE A 76 2.62 -13.10 10.42
N ILE A 77 3.03 -11.86 10.68
CA ILE A 77 4.19 -11.24 9.99
C ILE A 77 5.48 -12.03 10.26
N LYS A 78 5.70 -12.49 11.50
CA LYS A 78 6.84 -13.34 11.85
C LYS A 78 6.81 -14.68 11.12
N GLN A 79 5.65 -15.33 11.04
CA GLN A 79 5.48 -16.62 10.36
C GLN A 79 5.68 -16.52 8.85
N GLN A 80 5.12 -15.48 8.22
CA GLN A 80 5.18 -15.29 6.76
C GLN A 80 6.49 -14.65 6.30
N LYS A 81 7.33 -14.13 7.21
CA LYS A 81 8.54 -13.34 6.93
C LYS A 81 8.29 -12.14 5.99
N SER A 82 7.03 -11.73 5.84
CA SER A 82 6.56 -10.67 4.96
C SER A 82 5.29 -10.05 5.56
N PRO A 83 5.03 -8.75 5.34
CA PRO A 83 3.72 -8.16 5.61
C PRO A 83 2.63 -8.94 4.86
N VAL A 84 1.52 -9.16 5.59
CA VAL A 84 0.40 -10.06 5.24
C VAL A 84 -0.49 -9.51 4.13
N ASP A 85 -0.38 -8.23 3.80
CA ASP A 85 -1.22 -7.54 2.82
C ASP A 85 -0.62 -6.14 2.63
N PRO A 86 -0.59 -5.57 1.41
CA PRO A 86 -0.27 -4.15 1.23
C PRO A 86 -1.05 -3.23 2.17
N LEU A 87 -0.38 -2.17 2.59
CA LEU A 87 -1.06 -1.01 3.18
C LEU A 87 -1.72 -0.22 2.05
N TRP A 88 -2.72 0.58 2.38
CA TRP A 88 -3.49 1.29 1.37
C TRP A 88 -3.70 2.76 1.74
N LEU A 89 -3.56 3.63 0.74
CA LEU A 89 -3.83 5.07 0.81
C LEU A 89 -4.80 5.46 -0.30
N ASP A 90 -5.83 6.21 0.07
CA ASP A 90 -6.71 6.94 -0.84
C ASP A 90 -6.24 8.38 -0.87
N VAL A 91 -5.87 8.88 -2.04
CA VAL A 91 -5.28 10.20 -2.19
C VAL A 91 -6.09 11.02 -3.18
N ASN A 92 -6.40 12.26 -2.78
CA ASN A 92 -6.80 13.29 -3.72
C ASN A 92 -5.55 13.73 -4.49
N VAL A 93 -5.48 13.46 -5.79
CA VAL A 93 -4.26 13.74 -6.58
C VAL A 93 -4.03 15.24 -6.82
N ASP A 94 -5.08 16.05 -6.72
CA ASP A 94 -4.98 17.48 -6.95
C ASP A 94 -4.51 18.21 -5.70
N THR A 95 -4.94 17.80 -4.50
CA THR A 95 -4.48 18.37 -3.22
C THR A 95 -3.32 17.59 -2.59
N CYS A 96 -3.07 16.36 -3.03
CA CYS A 96 -2.16 15.37 -2.45
C CYS A 96 -2.49 15.00 -0.99
N GLU A 97 -3.74 15.19 -0.57
CA GLU A 97 -4.21 14.83 0.75
C GLU A 97 -4.61 13.36 0.83
N VAL A 98 -4.30 12.72 1.95
CA VAL A 98 -4.77 11.37 2.27
C VAL A 98 -6.21 11.47 2.76
N LEU A 99 -7.15 11.00 1.93
CA LEU A 99 -8.57 11.01 2.24
C LEU A 99 -8.96 9.83 3.15
N ARG A 100 -8.37 8.66 2.90
CA ARG A 100 -8.62 7.41 3.62
C ARG A 100 -7.36 6.55 3.65
N HIS A 101 -7.28 5.65 4.62
CA HIS A 101 -6.17 4.72 4.72
C HIS A 101 -6.61 3.37 5.32
N GLU A 102 -5.89 2.32 4.96
CA GLU A 102 -6.02 1.01 5.59
C GLU A 102 -4.65 0.43 5.92
N GLY A 103 -4.58 -0.38 6.97
CA GLY A 103 -3.35 -1.07 7.36
C GLY A 103 -2.49 -0.35 8.39
N ARG A 104 -3.00 0.70 9.06
CA ARG A 104 -2.27 1.38 10.16
C ARG A 104 -1.78 0.39 11.22
N GLY A 105 -2.62 -0.55 11.67
CA GLY A 105 -2.21 -1.59 12.63
C GLY A 105 -1.13 -2.54 12.08
N ARG A 106 -1.16 -2.86 10.78
CA ARG A 106 -0.08 -3.61 10.10
C ARG A 106 1.21 -2.80 10.07
N ALA A 107 1.13 -1.49 9.84
CA ALA A 107 2.28 -0.59 9.89
C ALA A 107 2.85 -0.48 11.31
N THR A 108 2.03 -0.33 12.35
CA THR A 108 2.49 -0.33 13.75
C THR A 108 3.17 -1.65 14.10
N ALA A 109 2.52 -2.79 13.82
CA ALA A 109 3.10 -4.11 14.06
C ALA A 109 4.44 -4.27 13.32
N SER A 110 4.51 -3.84 12.06
CA SER A 110 5.75 -3.89 11.26
C SER A 110 6.86 -3.02 11.84
N LYS A 111 6.51 -1.82 12.33
CA LYS A 111 7.45 -0.91 13.00
C LYS A 111 8.00 -1.53 14.29
N GLU A 112 7.13 -2.07 15.15
CA GLU A 112 7.52 -2.70 16.41
C GLU A 112 8.37 -3.96 16.21
N LEU A 113 8.18 -4.67 15.09
CA LEU A 113 9.02 -5.79 14.68
C LEU A 113 10.33 -5.38 13.98
N GLY A 114 10.58 -4.08 13.79
CA GLY A 114 11.81 -3.58 13.18
C GLY A 114 11.91 -3.74 11.66
N LEU A 115 10.80 -4.03 10.97
CA LEU A 115 10.80 -4.11 9.51
C LEU A 115 11.16 -2.74 8.91
N LYS A 116 12.07 -2.76 7.93
CA LYS A 116 12.55 -1.53 7.26
C LYS A 116 11.64 -1.04 6.14
N LYS A 117 10.81 -1.93 5.59
CA LYS A 117 10.04 -1.70 4.37
C LYS A 117 8.68 -2.40 4.45
N VAL A 118 7.64 -1.73 3.99
CA VAL A 118 6.28 -2.27 3.79
C VAL A 118 5.76 -1.91 2.40
N PRO A 119 4.99 -2.80 1.76
CA PRO A 119 4.30 -2.53 0.51
C PRO A 119 3.09 -1.62 0.76
N VAL A 120 2.94 -0.59 -0.06
CA VAL A 120 1.84 0.37 0.01
C VAL A 120 1.26 0.56 -1.39
N VAL A 121 -0.06 0.45 -1.49
CA VAL A 121 -0.81 0.78 -2.69
C VAL A 121 -1.47 2.14 -2.49
N ILE A 122 -1.30 3.02 -3.46
CA ILE A 122 -1.82 4.38 -3.46
C ILE A 122 -2.87 4.45 -4.57
N PHE A 123 -4.13 4.60 -4.18
CA PHE A 123 -5.25 4.85 -5.08
C PHE A 123 -5.46 6.34 -5.24
N ASN A 124 -5.49 6.81 -6.48
CA ASN A 124 -5.72 8.21 -6.81
C ASN A 124 -7.16 8.37 -7.26
N ARG A 125 -7.97 8.99 -6.41
CA ARG A 125 -9.43 8.99 -6.52
C ARG A 125 -9.96 9.71 -7.76
N GLU A 126 -9.36 10.84 -8.09
CA GLU A 126 -9.84 11.79 -9.12
C GLU A 126 -9.43 11.40 -10.55
N ILE A 127 -8.71 10.30 -10.74
CA ILE A 127 -8.25 9.88 -12.08
C ILE A 127 -9.12 8.74 -12.54
N GLU A 128 -9.82 8.88 -13.66
CA GLU A 128 -10.64 7.80 -14.20
C GLU A 128 -9.81 6.59 -14.65
N ASP A 129 -10.38 5.39 -14.66
CA ASP A 129 -9.61 4.18 -15.01
C ASP A 129 -9.20 4.11 -16.49
N ASN A 130 -9.86 4.92 -17.33
CA ASN A 130 -9.53 5.07 -18.74
C ASN A 130 -8.56 6.22 -19.00
N GLU A 131 -8.26 7.03 -17.97
CA GLU A 131 -7.33 8.14 -18.09
C GLU A 131 -5.91 7.66 -17.77
N GLU A 132 -4.98 8.01 -18.67
CA GLU A 132 -3.57 7.86 -18.35
C GLU A 132 -3.18 8.88 -17.29
N PHE A 133 -2.51 8.41 -16.24
CA PHE A 133 -2.10 9.24 -15.11
C PHE A 133 -1.22 10.40 -15.58
N PRO A 134 -1.70 11.66 -15.55
CA PRO A 134 -0.96 12.77 -16.16
C PRO A 134 0.40 12.95 -15.48
N THR A 135 1.47 13.08 -16.27
CA THR A 135 2.84 13.20 -15.73
C THR A 135 2.97 14.40 -14.78
N THR A 136 2.24 15.48 -15.06
CA THR A 136 2.16 16.69 -14.24
C THR A 136 1.56 16.42 -12.86
N ARG A 137 0.40 15.73 -12.78
CA ARG A 137 -0.23 15.29 -11.53
C ARG A 137 0.64 14.28 -10.77
N LYS A 138 1.30 13.36 -11.50
CA LYS A 138 2.26 12.36 -10.95
C LYS A 138 3.41 13.04 -10.19
N ASN A 139 3.94 14.14 -10.71
CA ASN A 139 5.05 14.86 -10.09
C ASN A 139 4.62 15.69 -8.87
N LYS A 140 3.38 16.18 -8.86
CA LYS A 140 2.81 16.96 -7.73
C LYS A 140 2.79 16.13 -6.44
N CYS A 141 2.21 14.93 -6.48
CA CYS A 141 2.12 14.10 -5.28
C CYS A 141 3.37 13.26 -4.98
N LYS A 142 4.23 13.00 -5.98
CA LYS A 142 5.57 12.40 -5.72
C LYS A 142 6.37 13.22 -4.70
N ARG A 143 6.31 14.55 -4.77
CA ARG A 143 6.97 15.44 -3.80
C ARG A 143 6.40 15.28 -2.40
N PHE A 144 5.07 15.20 -2.27
CA PHE A 144 4.38 15.05 -0.98
C PHE A 144 4.82 13.79 -0.21
N ILE A 145 4.87 12.64 -0.87
CA ILE A 145 5.25 11.36 -0.26
C ILE A 145 6.79 11.27 -0.05
N SER A 146 7.58 12.22 -0.54
CA SER A 146 9.03 12.27 -0.32
C SER A 146 9.46 13.29 0.74
N GLN A 147 8.67 14.35 0.96
CA GLN A 147 9.03 15.48 1.82
C GLN A 147 8.67 15.27 3.29
N ARG A 148 7.66 14.44 3.62
CA ARG A 148 7.30 14.11 5.01
C ARG A 148 8.16 13.00 5.65
N SER A 149 9.17 12.51 4.93
CA SER A 149 10.10 11.45 5.37
C SER A 149 11.39 11.97 6.03
N LYS A 150 11.55 13.29 6.20
CA LYS A 150 12.68 13.89 6.91
C LYS A 150 12.36 14.11 8.39
#